data_AF-A0A7M1B5N1-F1
#
_entry.id   AF-A0A7M1B5N1-F1
#
_cell.length_a   1.000
_cell.length_b   1.000
_cell.length_c   1.000
_cell.angle_alpha   90.00
_cell.angle_beta   90.00
_cell.angle_gamma   90.00
#
_symmetry.space_group_name_H-M   'P 1'
#
loop_
_entity.id
_entity.type
_entity.pdbx_description
1 polymer ?
#
loop_
_entity_poly.entity_id
_entity_poly.type
_entity_poly.pdbx_seq_one_letter_code
_entity_poly.pdbx_strand_id
1 'polypeptide(L)'
;MINLNRVAREIKTIGLYDLVLQDVQRIAGKNRVDEAKILQILEKNPEILQDYMQTNVEYNLSNIHLKDINVQNLKDECRQEAQTFNENLEKLRALEKYTLDFEQSATLVIIFSIEFFVLFSVQYFIVLLNLKEWQWWIYSLFASSVAFAYWYGKKQSRLYAKNKQRYEVLYLQTLQLLEALEEKECIKKEDLLIHECEEHV
;
A
#
# COMPACT_ATOMS: atom_id res chain seq x y z
N MET A 1 -7.48 -12.45 -0.96
CA MET A 1 -7.46 -12.17 0.49
C MET A 1 -8.24 -10.91 0.87
N ILE A 2 -9.00 -10.34 -0.08
CA ILE A 2 -9.75 -9.10 0.10
C ILE A 2 -11.22 -9.46 0.32
N ASN A 3 -11.84 -8.85 1.33
CA ASN A 3 -13.28 -8.95 1.58
C ASN A 3 -14.00 -7.82 0.84
N LEU A 4 -14.59 -8.08 -0.34
CA LEU A 4 -15.24 -7.04 -1.16
C LEU A 4 -16.46 -6.41 -0.48
N ASN A 5 -17.18 -7.16 0.35
CA ASN A 5 -18.31 -6.61 1.11
C ASN A 5 -17.83 -5.54 2.10
N ARG A 6 -16.69 -5.79 2.76
CA ARG A 6 -16.03 -4.81 3.62
C ARG A 6 -15.57 -3.60 2.81
N VAL A 7 -14.89 -3.81 1.67
CA VAL A 7 -14.46 -2.72 0.78
C VAL A 7 -15.64 -1.83 0.38
N ALA A 8 -16.75 -2.41 -0.07
CA ALA A 8 -17.92 -1.65 -0.48
C ALA A 8 -18.55 -0.84 0.67
N ARG A 9 -18.57 -1.40 1.88
CA ARG A 9 -19.02 -0.69 3.08
C ARG A 9 -18.09 0.47 3.40
N GLU A 10 -16.78 0.22 3.46
CA GLU A 10 -15.78 1.24 3.77
C GLU A 10 -15.80 2.40 2.78
N ILE A 11 -15.83 2.12 1.46
CA ILE A 11 -15.98 3.13 0.41
C ILE A 11 -17.22 4.01 0.65
N LYS A 12 -18.33 3.42 1.10
CA LYS A 12 -19.58 4.13 1.33
C LYS A 12 -19.58 4.97 2.60
N THR A 13 -18.89 4.53 3.65
CA THR A 13 -19.09 5.07 5.01
C THR A 13 -17.89 5.79 5.61
N ILE A 14 -16.67 5.52 5.14
CA ILE A 14 -15.45 6.09 5.73
C ILE A 14 -14.94 7.21 4.83
N GLY A 15 -14.83 8.43 5.40
CA GLY A 15 -14.43 9.63 4.66
C GLY A 15 -13.04 9.57 4.02
N LEU A 16 -12.17 8.66 4.48
CA LEU A 16 -10.89 8.37 3.85
C LEU A 16 -11.04 8.01 2.36
N TYR A 17 -12.12 7.33 2.00
CA TYR A 17 -12.38 6.84 0.64
C TYR A 17 -13.34 7.73 -0.15
N ASP A 18 -13.58 8.98 0.28
CA ASP A 18 -14.53 9.89 -0.38
C ASP A 18 -14.19 10.12 -1.86
N LEU A 19 -12.91 10.17 -2.23
CA LEU A 19 -12.48 10.27 -3.64
C LEU A 19 -12.89 9.04 -4.45
N VAL A 20 -12.64 7.84 -3.90
CA VAL A 20 -13.06 6.57 -4.52
C VAL A 20 -14.58 6.51 -4.65
N LEU A 21 -15.31 6.95 -3.61
CA LEU A 21 -16.77 7.02 -3.64
C LEU A 21 -17.28 7.99 -4.72
N GLN A 22 -16.64 9.14 -4.90
CA GLN A 22 -16.99 10.09 -5.96
C GLN A 22 -16.83 9.47 -7.35
N ASP A 23 -15.77 8.69 -7.58
CA ASP A 23 -15.58 7.98 -8.83
C ASP A 23 -16.64 6.90 -9.07
N VAL A 24 -16.99 6.14 -8.03
CA VAL A 24 -18.10 5.19 -8.09
C VAL A 24 -19.42 5.90 -8.42
N GLN A 25 -19.71 7.04 -7.80
CA GLN A 25 -20.91 7.85 -8.05
C GLN A 25 -20.96 8.38 -9.49
N ARG A 26 -19.80 8.83 -10.01
CA ARG A 26 -19.63 9.28 -11.39
C ARG A 26 -19.92 8.16 -12.38
N ILE A 27 -19.37 6.96 -12.16
CA ILE A 27 -19.63 5.77 -12.99
C ILE A 27 -21.11 5.35 -12.89
N ALA A 28 -21.71 5.44 -11.70
CA ALA A 28 -23.12 5.11 -11.49
C ALA A 28 -24.10 6.13 -12.08
N GLY A 29 -23.64 7.35 -12.39
CA GLY A 29 -24.48 8.48 -12.77
C GLY A 29 -25.44 8.93 -11.65
N LYS A 30 -25.07 8.73 -10.38
CA LYS A 30 -25.92 9.00 -9.21
C LYS A 30 -25.11 9.54 -8.04
N ASN A 31 -25.66 10.54 -7.35
CA ASN A 31 -25.05 11.13 -6.14
C ASN A 31 -25.13 10.22 -4.90
N ARG A 32 -25.93 9.16 -4.94
CA ARG A 32 -26.06 8.18 -3.85
C ARG A 32 -26.04 6.78 -4.44
N VAL A 33 -25.21 5.93 -3.87
CA VAL A 33 -25.04 4.52 -4.24
C VAL A 33 -25.12 3.67 -2.97
N ASP A 34 -25.70 2.48 -3.09
CA ASP A 34 -25.71 1.47 -2.04
C ASP A 34 -24.54 0.50 -2.21
N GLU A 35 -24.27 -0.32 -1.19
CA GLU A 35 -23.17 -1.31 -1.21
C GLU A 35 -23.30 -2.29 -2.36
N ALA A 36 -24.52 -2.72 -2.68
CA ALA A 36 -24.78 -3.61 -3.82
C ALA A 36 -24.36 -2.98 -5.15
N LYS A 37 -24.62 -1.68 -5.34
CA LYS A 37 -24.18 -0.97 -6.53
C LYS A 37 -22.67 -0.76 -6.56
N ILE A 38 -22.06 -0.48 -5.42
CA ILE A 38 -20.59 -0.34 -5.30
C ILE A 38 -19.92 -1.66 -5.68
N LEU A 39 -20.40 -2.80 -5.17
CA LEU A 39 -19.90 -4.14 -5.52
C LEU A 39 -19.97 -4.40 -7.03
N GLN A 40 -21.11 -4.11 -7.67
CA GLN A 40 -21.24 -4.25 -9.13
C GLN A 40 -20.25 -3.37 -9.91
N ILE A 41 -19.91 -2.20 -9.38
CA ILE A 41 -18.95 -1.28 -10.01
C ILE A 41 -17.54 -1.81 -9.82
N LEU A 42 -17.17 -2.28 -8.62
CA LEU A 42 -15.88 -2.91 -8.34
C LEU A 42 -15.61 -4.12 -9.26
N GLU A 43 -16.64 -4.92 -9.56
CA GLU A 43 -16.51 -6.07 -10.49
C GLU A 43 -16.24 -5.65 -11.93
N LYS A 44 -16.81 -4.52 -12.38
CA LYS A 44 -16.73 -4.05 -13.78
C LYS A 44 -15.58 -3.07 -14.03
N ASN A 45 -15.09 -2.44 -12.97
CA ASN A 45 -14.13 -1.34 -13.00
C ASN A 45 -13.04 -1.65 -11.96
N PRO A 46 -12.09 -2.56 -12.29
CA PRO A 46 -11.05 -2.99 -11.36
C PRO A 46 -10.15 -1.84 -10.86
N GLU A 47 -10.08 -0.74 -11.60
CA GLU A 47 -9.40 0.49 -11.20
C GLU A 47 -9.93 1.05 -9.87
N ILE A 48 -11.23 0.94 -9.60
CA ILE A 48 -11.82 1.42 -8.34
C ILE A 48 -11.27 0.64 -7.14
N LEU A 49 -11.08 -0.67 -7.31
CA LEU A 49 -10.47 -1.48 -6.27
C LEU A 49 -8.98 -1.12 -6.11
N GLN A 50 -8.28 -0.82 -7.20
CA GLN A 50 -6.89 -0.36 -7.15
C GLN A 50 -6.76 0.96 -6.42
N ASP A 51 -7.65 1.93 -6.66
CA ASP A 51 -7.64 3.23 -5.99
C ASP A 51 -7.91 3.10 -4.48
N TYR A 52 -8.87 2.25 -4.10
CA TYR A 52 -9.09 1.88 -2.70
C TYR A 52 -7.83 1.25 -2.09
N MET A 53 -7.21 0.30 -2.78
CA MET A 53 -6.03 -0.39 -2.28
C MET A 53 -4.82 0.55 -2.15
N GLN A 54 -4.67 1.47 -3.09
CA GLN A 54 -3.66 2.51 -3.08
C GLN A 54 -3.85 3.43 -1.86
N THR A 55 -5.07 3.91 -1.65
CA THR A 55 -5.41 4.74 -0.48
C THR A 55 -5.02 4.03 0.81
N ASN A 56 -5.30 2.74 0.93
CA ASN A 56 -4.89 1.96 2.10
C ASN A 56 -3.39 1.98 2.31
N VAL A 57 -2.61 1.67 1.28
CA VAL A 57 -1.16 1.62 1.40
C VAL A 57 -0.58 2.99 1.75
N GLU A 58 -1.11 4.07 1.17
CA GLU A 58 -0.69 5.45 1.47
C GLU A 58 -0.93 5.83 2.95
N TYR A 59 -2.01 5.33 3.54
CA TYR A 59 -2.36 5.55 4.94
C TYR A 59 -1.85 4.44 5.90
N ASN A 60 -0.97 3.55 5.42
CA ASN A 60 -0.42 2.41 6.17
C ASN A 60 -1.47 1.41 6.69
N LEU A 61 -2.56 1.28 5.95
CA LEU A 61 -3.63 0.31 6.19
C LEU A 61 -3.39 -0.92 5.33
N SER A 62 -3.71 -2.09 5.88
CA SER A 62 -3.56 -3.38 5.19
C SER A 62 -4.76 -3.66 4.27
N ASN A 63 -4.51 -4.03 3.02
CA ASN A 63 -5.54 -4.53 2.09
C ASN A 63 -5.89 -6.00 2.34
N ILE A 64 -5.13 -6.68 3.19
CA ILE A 64 -5.37 -8.07 3.56
C ILE A 64 -6.45 -8.11 4.63
N HIS A 65 -7.63 -8.62 4.26
CA HIS A 65 -8.80 -8.74 5.14
C HIS A 65 -8.91 -10.15 5.75
N LEU A 66 -7.78 -10.78 6.02
CA LEU A 66 -7.71 -12.09 6.67
C LEU A 66 -7.00 -11.96 8.01
N LYS A 67 -7.61 -12.52 9.05
CA LYS A 67 -6.99 -12.70 10.36
C LYS A 67 -6.12 -13.94 10.39
N ASP A 68 -5.24 -14.00 11.37
CA ASP A 68 -4.37 -15.13 11.60
C ASP A 68 -5.19 -16.35 12.07
N ILE A 69 -4.76 -17.54 11.67
CA ILE A 69 -5.40 -18.79 12.05
C ILE A 69 -5.03 -19.13 13.49
N ASN A 70 -6.03 -19.46 14.32
CA ASN A 70 -5.77 -20.00 15.66
C ASN A 70 -5.27 -21.46 15.57
N VAL A 71 -3.97 -21.63 15.73
CA VAL A 71 -3.26 -22.91 15.62
C VAL A 71 -3.47 -23.87 16.80
N GLN A 72 -4.05 -23.41 17.92
CA GLN A 72 -4.20 -24.23 19.13
C GLN A 72 -5.24 -25.36 18.95
N ASN A 73 -6.30 -25.10 18.18
CA ASN A 73 -7.42 -26.02 18.00
C ASN A 73 -7.34 -26.85 16.72
N LEU A 74 -6.22 -26.76 15.98
CA LEU A 74 -6.03 -27.49 14.73
C LEU A 74 -5.49 -28.90 14.98
N LYS A 75 -5.83 -29.81 14.06
CA LYS A 75 -5.18 -31.12 13.92
C LYS A 75 -3.68 -30.91 13.71
N ASP A 76 -2.85 -31.80 14.26
CA ASP A 76 -1.38 -31.66 14.20
C ASP A 76 -0.86 -31.56 12.77
N GLU A 77 -1.49 -32.26 11.82
CA GLU A 77 -1.17 -32.24 10.38
C GLU A 77 -1.39 -30.85 9.73
N CYS A 78 -2.32 -30.04 10.25
CA CYS A 78 -2.62 -28.71 9.72
C CYS A 78 -1.80 -27.61 10.41
N ARG A 79 -1.21 -27.89 11.59
CA ARG A 79 -0.63 -26.86 12.45
C ARG A 79 0.57 -26.18 11.80
N GLN A 80 1.45 -26.94 11.15
CA GLN A 80 2.66 -26.41 10.50
C GLN A 80 2.31 -25.52 9.29
N GLU A 81 1.34 -25.95 8.47
CA GLU A 81 0.86 -25.17 7.34
C GLU A 81 0.19 -23.88 7.83
N ALA A 82 -0.67 -23.94 8.85
CA ALA A 82 -1.31 -22.76 9.43
C ALA A 82 -0.31 -21.77 10.08
N GLN A 83 0.78 -22.25 10.68
CA GLN A 83 1.87 -21.38 11.15
C GLN A 83 2.55 -20.67 9.97
N THR A 84 2.85 -21.42 8.90
CA THR A 84 3.45 -20.87 7.67
C THR A 84 2.51 -19.84 7.04
N PHE A 85 1.20 -20.08 7.04
CA PHE A 85 0.20 -19.12 6.60
C PHE A 85 0.28 -17.80 7.37
N ASN A 86 0.29 -17.86 8.71
CA ASN A 86 0.33 -16.68 9.56
C ASN A 86 1.63 -15.89 9.36
N GLU A 87 2.78 -16.57 9.28
CA GLU A 87 4.06 -15.92 8.97
C GLU A 87 4.04 -15.24 7.61
N ASN A 88 3.42 -15.87 6.62
CA ASN A 88 3.30 -15.28 5.30
C ASN A 88 2.36 -14.07 5.31
N LEU A 89 1.24 -14.11 6.03
CA LEU A 89 0.36 -12.95 6.20
C LEU A 89 1.10 -11.76 6.80
N GLU A 90 1.90 -11.98 7.85
CA GLU A 90 2.72 -10.93 8.46
C GLU A 90 3.71 -10.32 7.46
N LYS A 91 4.44 -11.17 6.73
CA LYS A 91 5.37 -10.74 5.68
C LYS A 91 4.67 -10.00 4.55
N LEU A 92 3.47 -10.43 4.15
CA LEU A 92 2.68 -9.76 3.12
C LEU A 92 2.29 -8.36 3.58
N ARG A 93 1.72 -8.21 4.78
CA ARG A 93 1.37 -6.90 5.38
C ARG A 93 2.57 -5.95 5.39
N ALA A 94 3.76 -6.44 5.77
CA ALA A 94 4.98 -5.64 5.76
C ALA A 94 5.47 -5.23 4.36
N LEU A 95 5.14 -6.02 3.34
CA LEU A 95 5.53 -5.80 1.94
C LEU A 95 4.49 -5.00 1.14
N GLU A 96 3.25 -4.82 1.62
CA GLU A 96 2.17 -4.11 0.91
C GLU A 96 2.58 -2.70 0.47
N LYS A 97 3.40 -2.01 1.27
CA LYS A 97 3.95 -0.68 0.93
C LYS A 97 4.77 -0.61 -0.36
N TYR A 98 5.27 -1.75 -0.85
CA TYR A 98 6.01 -1.85 -2.10
C TYR A 98 5.12 -2.19 -3.30
N THR A 99 3.82 -2.37 -3.10
CA THR A 99 2.87 -2.56 -4.21
C THR A 99 2.59 -1.25 -4.95
N LEU A 100 2.64 -0.11 -4.23
CA LEU A 100 2.66 1.23 -4.81
C LEU A 100 3.87 1.42 -5.73
N ASP A 101 3.63 2.12 -6.83
CA ASP A 101 4.72 2.53 -7.70
C ASP A 101 5.63 3.52 -6.97
N PHE A 102 6.95 3.35 -7.15
CA PHE A 102 7.94 4.19 -6.46
C PHE A 102 7.71 5.69 -6.72
N GLU A 103 7.20 6.04 -7.90
CA GLU A 103 6.88 7.41 -8.30
C GLU A 103 5.77 8.05 -7.45
N GLN A 104 4.83 7.23 -6.99
CA GLN A 104 3.72 7.63 -6.12
C GLN A 104 4.06 7.42 -4.63
N SER A 105 5.21 6.84 -4.32
CA SER A 105 5.60 6.55 -2.95
C SER A 105 5.98 7.83 -2.18
N ALA A 106 5.61 7.88 -0.91
CA ALA A 106 6.04 8.92 0.02
C ALA A 106 7.57 9.07 0.06
N THR A 107 8.32 7.99 -0.18
CA THR A 107 9.80 8.00 -0.25
C THR A 107 10.31 8.99 -1.30
N LEU A 108 9.75 8.98 -2.51
CA LEU A 108 10.20 9.86 -3.58
C LEU A 108 9.81 11.32 -3.29
N VAL A 109 8.60 11.54 -2.77
CA VAL A 109 8.12 12.86 -2.36
C VAL A 109 9.02 13.46 -1.27
N ILE A 110 9.43 12.66 -0.29
CA ILE A 110 10.36 13.08 0.78
C ILE A 110 11.72 13.46 0.19
N ILE A 111 12.28 12.63 -0.70
CA ILE A 111 13.56 12.92 -1.36
C ILE A 111 13.49 14.28 -2.07
N PHE A 112 12.47 14.50 -2.91
CA PHE A 112 12.32 15.77 -3.61
C PHE A 112 12.08 16.95 -2.66
N SER A 113 11.25 16.77 -1.62
CA SER A 113 10.95 17.84 -0.66
C SER A 113 12.20 18.33 0.07
N ILE A 114 13.08 17.41 0.47
CA ILE A 114 14.36 17.74 1.10
C ILE A 114 15.26 18.49 0.11
N GLU A 115 15.38 17.99 -1.13
CA GLU A 115 16.23 18.65 -2.14
C GLU A 115 15.73 20.06 -2.50
N PHE A 116 14.41 20.24 -2.66
CA PHE A 116 13.83 21.56 -2.87
C PHE A 116 14.07 22.48 -1.68
N PHE A 117 13.88 22.01 -0.45
CA PHE A 117 14.14 22.78 0.75
C PHE A 117 15.59 23.24 0.84
N VAL A 118 16.54 22.35 0.54
CA VAL A 118 17.98 22.66 0.51
C VAL A 118 18.27 23.69 -0.58
N LEU A 119 17.75 23.51 -1.80
CA LEU A 119 17.93 24.46 -2.90
C LEU A 119 17.46 25.87 -2.53
N PHE A 120 16.23 26.00 -1.99
CA PHE A 120 15.68 27.29 -1.60
C PHE A 120 16.47 27.92 -0.46
N SER A 121 16.84 27.12 0.56
CA SER A 121 17.64 27.59 1.69
C SER A 121 19.01 28.11 1.23
N VAL A 122 19.68 27.35 0.36
CA VAL A 122 20.98 27.73 -0.21
C VAL A 122 20.89 29.03 -1.00
N GLN A 123 19.90 29.17 -1.88
CA GLN A 123 19.68 30.39 -2.65
C GLN A 123 19.43 31.59 -1.73
N TYR A 124 18.64 31.38 -0.68
CA TYR A 124 18.33 32.40 0.32
C TYR A 124 19.59 32.88 1.06
N PHE A 125 20.45 31.96 1.50
CA PHE A 125 21.70 32.31 2.17
C PHE A 125 22.68 33.05 1.26
N ILE A 126 22.79 32.69 -0.02
CA ILE A 126 23.63 33.41 -0.98
C ILE A 126 23.22 34.87 -1.08
N VAL A 127 21.90 35.13 -1.17
CA VAL A 127 21.35 36.48 -1.30
C VAL A 127 21.50 37.26 0.00
N LEU A 128 21.13 36.68 1.15
CA LEU A 128 21.18 37.36 2.43
C LEU A 128 22.60 37.67 2.91
N LEU A 129 23.51 36.72 2.75
CA LEU A 129 24.88 36.83 3.27
C LEU A 129 25.85 37.41 2.23
N ASN A 130 25.34 37.82 1.06
CA ASN A 130 26.12 38.38 -0.06
C ASN A 130 27.30 37.47 -0.48
N LEU A 131 27.09 36.14 -0.52
CA LEU A 131 28.12 35.14 -0.80
C LEU A 131 28.37 34.93 -2.31
N LYS A 132 28.29 36.00 -3.12
CA LYS A 132 28.40 35.92 -4.59
C LYS A 132 29.70 35.26 -5.07
N GLU A 133 30.81 35.46 -4.37
CA GLU A 133 32.10 34.87 -4.74
C GLU A 133 32.14 33.35 -4.54
N TRP A 134 31.39 32.84 -3.56
CA TRP A 134 31.32 31.40 -3.24
C TRP A 134 30.20 30.67 -3.98
N GLN A 135 29.39 31.39 -4.75
CA GLN A 135 28.22 30.89 -5.47
C GLN A 135 28.54 29.65 -6.31
N TRP A 136 29.68 29.61 -7.00
CA TRP A 136 30.10 28.45 -7.79
C TRP A 136 30.37 27.21 -6.95
N TRP A 137 31.04 27.35 -5.80
CA TRP A 137 31.32 26.24 -4.88
C TRP A 137 30.03 25.68 -4.28
N ILE A 138 29.14 26.59 -3.87
CA ILE A 138 27.85 26.25 -3.30
C ILE A 138 26.97 25.50 -4.30
N TYR A 139 26.86 26.00 -5.54
CA TYR A 139 26.10 25.30 -6.58
C TYR A 139 26.75 23.99 -7.02
N SER A 140 28.08 23.87 -7.00
CA SER A 140 28.76 22.61 -7.31
C SER A 140 28.51 21.54 -6.25
N LEU A 141 28.53 21.93 -4.98
CA LEU A 141 28.15 21.05 -3.87
C LEU A 141 26.68 20.61 -4.00
N PHE A 142 25.79 21.54 -4.33
CA PHE A 142 24.38 21.24 -4.58
C PHE A 142 24.18 20.30 -5.78
N ALA A 143 24.86 20.53 -6.90
CA ALA A 143 24.80 19.61 -8.04
C ALA A 143 25.25 18.19 -7.66
N SER A 144 26.20 18.08 -6.73
CA SER A 144 26.64 16.80 -6.18
C SER A 144 25.59 16.14 -5.27
N SER A 145 24.83 16.92 -4.48
CA SER A 145 23.71 16.38 -3.67
C SER A 145 22.60 15.83 -4.57
N VAL A 146 22.25 16.55 -5.64
CA VAL A 146 21.26 16.10 -6.62
C VAL A 146 21.72 14.80 -7.30
N ALA A 147 22.99 14.69 -7.66
CA ALA A 147 23.54 13.45 -8.22
C ALA A 147 23.45 12.27 -7.23
N PHE A 148 23.73 12.52 -5.94
CA PHE A 148 23.58 11.53 -4.89
C PHE A 148 22.13 11.11 -4.67
N ALA A 149 21.20 12.07 -4.63
CA ALA A 149 19.76 11.84 -4.51
C ALA A 149 19.22 11.02 -5.69
N TYR A 150 19.67 11.33 -6.91
CA TYR A 150 19.33 10.53 -8.10
C TYR A 150 19.80 9.08 -7.98
N TRP A 151 21.05 8.87 -7.55
CA TRP A 151 21.59 7.52 -7.35
C TRP A 151 20.82 6.76 -6.25
N TYR A 152 20.51 7.44 -5.15
CA TYR A 152 19.72 6.89 -4.05
C TYR A 152 18.29 6.53 -4.53
N GLY A 153 17.62 7.42 -5.25
CA GLY A 153 16.30 7.18 -5.84
C GLY A 153 16.30 5.98 -6.79
N LYS A 154 17.33 5.84 -7.63
CA LYS A 154 17.49 4.66 -8.51
C LYS A 154 17.69 3.36 -7.72
N LYS A 155 18.42 3.40 -6.61
CA LYS A 155 18.58 2.27 -5.70
C LYS A 155 17.24 1.89 -5.04
N GLN A 156 16.47 2.89 -4.59
CA GLN A 156 15.16 2.67 -3.99
C GLN A 156 14.15 2.10 -5.00
N SER A 157 14.08 2.65 -6.21
CA SER A 157 13.25 2.11 -7.29
C SER A 157 13.49 0.62 -7.54
N ARG A 158 14.76 0.18 -7.57
CA ARG A 158 15.11 -1.25 -7.69
C ARG A 158 14.65 -2.09 -6.49
N LEU A 159 14.72 -1.53 -5.28
CA LEU A 159 14.25 -2.20 -4.07
C LEU A 159 12.73 -2.40 -4.11
N TYR A 160 11.98 -1.37 -4.52
CA TYR A 160 10.53 -1.44 -4.73
C TYR A 160 10.18 -2.54 -5.74
N ALA A 161 10.80 -2.54 -6.92
CA ALA A 161 10.55 -3.57 -7.94
C ALA A 161 10.82 -5.00 -7.42
N LYS A 162 11.93 -5.21 -6.70
CA LYS A 162 12.27 -6.51 -6.12
C LYS A 162 11.27 -6.96 -5.06
N ASN A 163 10.83 -6.04 -4.20
CA ASN A 163 9.89 -6.37 -3.12
C ASN A 163 8.46 -6.53 -3.65
N LYS A 164 8.05 -5.81 -4.69
CA LYS A 164 6.78 -6.03 -5.41
C LYS A 164 6.70 -7.44 -5.98
N GLN A 165 7.75 -7.89 -6.67
CA GLN A 165 7.84 -9.28 -7.15
C GLN A 165 7.77 -10.30 -6.01
N ARG A 166 8.46 -10.05 -4.89
CA ARG A 166 8.39 -10.92 -3.71
C ARG A 166 6.99 -10.97 -3.12
N TYR A 167 6.30 -9.83 -3.05
CA TYR A 167 4.92 -9.76 -2.60
C TYR A 167 4.01 -10.61 -3.48
N GLU A 168 4.10 -10.47 -4.80
CA GLU A 168 3.29 -11.25 -5.75
C GLU A 168 3.49 -12.76 -5.60
N VAL A 169 4.74 -13.22 -5.54
CA VAL A 169 5.04 -14.64 -5.34
C VAL A 169 4.52 -15.13 -3.99
N LEU A 170 4.78 -14.40 -2.92
CA LEU A 170 4.34 -14.77 -1.58
C LEU A 170 2.81 -14.77 -1.48
N TYR A 171 2.13 -13.84 -2.15
CA TYR A 171 0.68 -13.73 -2.17
C TYR A 171 0.05 -14.98 -2.81
N LEU A 172 0.58 -15.41 -3.96
CA LEU A 172 0.13 -16.63 -4.64
C LEU A 172 0.39 -17.88 -3.80
N GLN A 173 1.59 -18.00 -3.21
CA GLN A 173 1.92 -19.14 -2.32
C GLN A 173 0.99 -19.22 -1.12
N THR A 174 0.67 -18.07 -0.52
CA THR A 174 -0.18 -18.00 0.66
C THR A 174 -1.65 -18.27 0.31
N LEU A 175 -2.08 -17.89 -0.89
CA LEU A 175 -3.41 -18.23 -1.41
C LEU A 175 -3.55 -19.73 -1.67
N GLN A 176 -2.55 -20.36 -2.27
CA GLN A 176 -2.51 -21.82 -2.46
C GLN A 176 -2.53 -22.56 -1.12
N LEU A 177 -1.81 -22.06 -0.12
CA LEU A 177 -1.77 -22.67 1.20
C LEU A 177 -3.10 -22.50 1.96
N LEU A 178 -3.79 -21.38 1.77
CA LEU A 178 -5.15 -21.18 2.28
C LEU A 178 -6.13 -22.18 1.67
N GLU A 179 -6.07 -22.38 0.34
CA GLU A 179 -6.91 -23.34 -0.37
C GLU A 179 -6.65 -24.78 0.11
N ALA A 180 -5.37 -25.17 0.25
CA ALA A 180 -5.00 -26.50 0.75
C ALA A 180 -5.50 -26.76 2.19
N LEU A 181 -5.46 -25.75 3.06
CA LEU A 181 -5.97 -25.86 4.43
C LEU A 181 -7.52 -25.94 4.46
N GLU A 182 -8.20 -25.30 3.53
CA GLU A 182 -9.65 -25.37 3.36
C GLU A 182 -10.10 -26.72 2.80
N GLU A 183 -9.40 -27.26 1.79
CA GLU A 183 -9.64 -28.61 1.23
C GLU A 183 -9.47 -29.73 2.27
N LYS A 184 -8.52 -29.57 3.21
CA LYS A 184 -8.31 -30.50 4.32
C LYS A 184 -9.33 -30.35 5.46
N GLU A 185 -10.31 -29.46 5.30
CA GLU A 185 -11.29 -29.08 6.31
C GLU A 185 -10.64 -28.62 7.63
N CYS A 186 -9.42 -28.06 7.57
CA CYS A 186 -8.72 -27.56 8.75
C CYS A 186 -9.30 -26.20 9.19
N ILE A 187 -9.73 -25.38 8.23
CA ILE A 187 -10.28 -24.04 8.41
C ILE A 187 -11.37 -23.77 7.37
N LYS A 188 -12.16 -22.72 7.60
CA LYS A 188 -12.98 -22.10 6.57
C LYS A 188 -12.49 -20.68 6.34
N LYS A 189 -12.33 -20.29 5.08
CA LYS A 189 -11.88 -18.93 4.73
C LYS A 189 -12.81 -17.85 5.27
N GLU A 190 -14.11 -18.11 5.26
CA GLU A 190 -15.15 -17.21 5.76
C GLU A 190 -14.94 -16.85 7.23
N ASP A 191 -14.52 -17.82 8.05
CA ASP A 191 -14.25 -17.61 9.47
C ASP A 191 -13.03 -16.71 9.70
N LEU A 192 -12.16 -16.56 8.71
CA LEU A 192 -10.95 -15.72 8.77
C LEU A 192 -11.16 -14.29 8.26
N LEU A 193 -12.31 -14.01 7.61
CA LEU A 193 -12.55 -12.69 7.04
C LEU A 193 -12.72 -11.64 8.15
N ILE A 194 -11.99 -10.54 7.99
CA ILE A 194 -12.17 -9.35 8.80
C ILE A 194 -13.32 -8.55 8.17
N HIS A 195 -14.37 -8.29 8.96
CA HIS A 195 -15.56 -7.57 8.49
C HIS A 195 -15.52 -6.07 8.80
N GLU A 196 -14.77 -5.67 9.82
CA GLU A 196 -14.65 -4.28 10.28
C GLU A 196 -13.18 -3.99 10.62
N CYS A 197 -12.71 -2.79 10.27
CA CYS A 197 -11.38 -2.33 10.67
C CYS A 197 -11.51 -1.62 12.03
N GLU A 198 -10.84 -2.11 13.06
CA GLU A 198 -10.79 -1.42 14.36
C GLU A 198 -10.00 -0.10 14.28
N GLU A 199 -9.11 0.06 13.28
CA GLU A 199 -8.28 1.26 13.09
C GLU A 199 -9.01 2.46 12.44
N HIS A 200 -10.29 2.31 12.08
CA HIS A 200 -11.10 3.35 11.42
C HIS A 200 -12.09 4.07 12.35
N VAL A 201 -11.94 3.93 13.67
CA VAL A 201 -12.76 4.61 14.71
C VAL A 201 -12.04 5.82 15.29
#